data_AF-A5E0J1-F1
#
_entry.id   AF-A5E0J1-F1
#
_cell.length_a   1.000
_cell.length_b   1.000
_cell.length_c   1.000
_cell.angle_alpha   90.00
_cell.angle_beta   90.00
_cell.angle_gamma   90.00
#
_symmetry.space_group_name_H-M   'P 1'
#
loop_
_entity.id
_entity.type
_entity.pdbx_description
1 polymer ?
#
loop_
_entity_poly.entity_id
_entity_poly.type
_entity_poly.pdbx_seq_one_letter_code
_entity_poly.pdbx_strand_id
1 'polypeptide(L)'
;MDELQKLLVLLLLLLLLLTLLMQMQMQMQMPRSRNTMFTKVETKLDPKLESKAEFVPTLPQKQPTSSRLRKSSQAYRETLNITEEKPPWRKLLYLKQPYADNYTDTSFLSQLKRNTTVAKYSYRHLVNDFMLIVFYISCILIVILVFVGIYANKWDPMSPTMASTIIILPSFLALRLYNASATHSLYISFNIKSYLLITFMLLIASPILKSLTKSTSSDSIWAISSMLCVANTLFYEYSAVQVYKPIISTNISLSNAIVLASRLNTTMDVFLFILFAIQINILLPLLDASLRSNMKLRNFHYFVMGTTFVVVNVCIWQLLNYQFLIYWLSTTLIILLLMPAYFLSLQRYKNELQGPWDIAKPKLSKNQ
;
A
#
# COMPACT_ATOMS: atom_id res chain seq x y z
N MET A 1 -30.48 -1.88 -17.73
CA MET A 1 -30.36 -0.47 -17.29
C MET A 1 -30.51 -0.38 -15.78
N ASP A 2 -31.60 -0.90 -15.21
CA ASP A 2 -31.84 -0.86 -13.76
C ASP A 2 -30.72 -1.50 -12.90
N GLU A 3 -30.20 -2.67 -13.29
CA GLU A 3 -29.10 -3.31 -12.55
C GLU A 3 -27.78 -2.53 -12.64
N LEU A 4 -27.51 -1.85 -13.75
CA LEU A 4 -26.38 -0.93 -13.88
C LEU A 4 -26.55 0.28 -12.95
N GLN A 5 -27.74 0.84 -12.89
CA GLN A 5 -28.03 2.00 -12.05
C GLN A 5 -27.94 1.62 -10.56
N LYS A 6 -28.45 0.46 -10.17
CA LYS A 6 -28.27 -0.08 -8.81
C LYS A 6 -26.80 -0.34 -8.49
N LEU A 7 -26.04 -0.96 -9.38
CA LEU A 7 -24.62 -1.21 -9.20
C LEU A 7 -23.83 0.10 -9.09
N LEU A 8 -24.12 1.09 -9.93
CA LEU A 8 -23.44 2.39 -9.92
C LEU A 8 -23.79 3.20 -8.66
N VAL A 9 -25.05 3.22 -8.24
CA VAL A 9 -25.50 3.86 -6.99
C VAL A 9 -24.88 3.17 -5.78
N LEU A 10 -24.83 1.84 -5.76
CA LEU A 10 -24.18 1.06 -4.73
C LEU A 10 -22.66 1.30 -4.73
N LEU A 11 -22.02 1.36 -5.90
CA LEU A 11 -20.59 1.64 -6.06
C LEU A 11 -20.27 3.07 -5.61
N LEU A 12 -21.11 4.06 -5.90
CA LEU A 12 -21.00 5.46 -5.47
C LEU A 12 -21.21 5.62 -3.95
N LEU A 13 -22.22 4.95 -3.38
CA LEU A 13 -22.47 4.93 -1.94
C LEU A 13 -21.36 4.20 -1.18
N LEU A 14 -20.88 3.07 -1.71
CA LEU A 14 -19.74 2.37 -1.13
C LEU A 14 -18.44 3.13 -1.36
N LEU A 15 -18.25 3.87 -2.44
CA LEU A 15 -17.10 4.76 -2.64
C LEU A 15 -16.97 5.77 -1.50
N LEU A 16 -18.10 6.32 -1.06
CA LEU A 16 -18.20 7.20 0.10
C LEU A 16 -17.90 6.45 1.42
N LEU A 17 -18.40 5.22 1.58
CA LEU A 17 -18.15 4.38 2.77
C LEU A 17 -16.70 3.87 2.86
N LEU A 18 -16.10 3.56 1.72
CA LEU A 18 -14.80 2.92 1.59
C LEU A 18 -13.65 3.92 1.69
N THR A 19 -13.90 5.16 1.26
CA THR A 19 -12.99 6.30 1.52
C THR A 19 -12.98 6.68 3.00
N LEU A 20 -14.11 6.57 3.71
CA LEU A 20 -14.18 6.67 5.18
C LEU A 20 -13.42 5.52 5.87
N LEU A 21 -13.49 4.29 5.35
CA LEU A 21 -12.75 3.13 5.87
C LEU A 21 -11.24 3.20 5.61
N MET A 22 -10.82 3.69 4.45
CA MET A 22 -9.41 3.96 4.14
C MET A 22 -8.80 5.02 5.07
N GLN A 23 -9.58 6.01 5.52
CA GLN A 23 -9.13 6.96 6.54
C GLN A 23 -8.86 6.28 7.89
N MET A 24 -9.66 5.29 8.30
CA MET A 24 -9.36 4.51 9.51
C MET A 24 -8.06 3.70 9.40
N GLN A 25 -7.80 3.11 8.23
CA GLN A 25 -6.56 2.36 7.97
C GLN A 25 -5.32 3.27 7.96
N MET A 26 -5.40 4.47 7.38
CA MET A 26 -4.30 5.45 7.43
C MET A 26 -4.06 6.03 8.83
N GLN A 27 -5.10 6.11 9.68
CA GLN A 27 -4.94 6.50 11.09
C GLN A 27 -4.32 5.37 11.94
N MET A 28 -4.59 4.11 11.61
CA MET A 28 -4.07 2.92 12.32
C MET A 28 -2.68 2.47 11.86
N GLN A 29 -2.18 2.93 10.71
CA GLN A 29 -0.79 2.73 10.37
C GLN A 29 0.07 3.53 11.35
N MET A 30 0.57 2.80 12.36
CA MET A 30 1.82 3.09 13.05
C MET A 30 2.82 3.63 12.02
N PRO A 31 3.71 4.56 12.40
CA PRO A 31 4.78 4.97 11.49
C PRO A 31 5.55 3.71 11.10
N ARG A 32 5.22 3.12 9.94
CA ARG A 32 6.01 2.08 9.33
C ARG A 32 7.28 2.82 9.01
N SER A 33 8.26 2.56 9.87
CA SER A 33 9.65 2.93 9.74
C SER A 33 9.96 3.22 8.29
N ARG A 34 10.52 4.40 8.00
CA ARG A 34 11.36 4.57 6.82
C ARG A 34 12.49 3.55 6.97
N ASN A 35 12.25 2.29 6.59
CA ASN A 35 13.27 1.33 6.28
C ASN A 35 13.83 1.76 4.93
N THR A 36 14.62 2.84 4.97
CA THR A 36 15.63 3.12 3.98
C THR A 36 16.56 1.92 3.95
N MET A 37 16.60 1.25 2.79
CA MET A 37 17.63 0.30 2.38
C MET A 37 18.05 -0.74 3.43
N PHE A 38 17.31 -1.85 3.47
CA PHE A 38 18.01 -3.14 3.49
C PHE A 38 18.33 -3.49 2.03
N THR A 39 19.32 -2.81 1.46
CA THR A 39 20.23 -3.54 0.57
C THR A 39 20.79 -4.65 1.43
N LYS A 40 20.70 -5.88 0.92
CA LYS A 40 21.39 -7.04 1.47
C LYS A 40 22.89 -6.75 1.39
N VAL A 41 23.42 -5.98 2.33
CA VAL A 41 24.83 -6.03 2.67
C VAL A 41 24.93 -7.34 3.43
N GLU A 42 25.18 -8.41 2.68
CA GLU A 42 25.95 -9.52 3.23
C GLU A 42 27.22 -8.89 3.78
N THR A 43 27.21 -8.57 5.07
CA THR A 43 28.44 -8.39 5.81
C THR A 43 29.15 -9.73 5.71
N LYS A 44 30.04 -9.84 4.71
CA LYS A 44 31.19 -10.73 4.81
C LYS A 44 31.85 -10.35 6.13
N LEU A 45 31.56 -11.16 7.15
CA LEU A 45 32.26 -11.13 8.41
C LEU A 45 33.73 -11.35 8.05
N ASP A 46 34.59 -10.38 8.39
CA ASP A 46 36.03 -10.54 8.18
C ASP A 46 36.50 -11.79 8.95
N PRO A 47 37.11 -12.79 8.29
CA PRO A 47 37.56 -14.02 8.95
C PRO A 47 38.71 -13.80 9.95
N LYS A 48 39.14 -12.55 10.18
CA LYS A 48 40.16 -12.17 11.17
C LYS A 48 39.60 -11.82 12.56
N LEU A 49 38.29 -11.69 12.72
CA LEU A 49 37.67 -11.42 14.03
C LEU A 49 37.28 -12.70 14.80
N GLU A 50 37.24 -13.84 14.11
CA GLU A 50 36.93 -15.14 14.71
C GLU A 50 38.12 -15.76 15.48
N SER A 51 39.35 -15.29 15.23
CA SER A 51 40.57 -15.83 15.87
C SER A 51 40.89 -15.27 17.26
N LYS A 52 39.99 -14.48 17.87
CA LYS A 52 40.17 -13.95 19.24
C LYS A 52 39.09 -14.37 20.23
N ALA A 53 38.19 -15.28 19.87
CA ALA A 53 37.29 -15.93 20.81
C ALA A 53 38.03 -17.08 21.51
N GLU A 54 38.93 -16.72 22.44
CA GLU A 54 39.65 -17.70 23.25
C GLU A 54 38.70 -18.31 24.31
N PHE A 55 38.72 -19.63 24.34
CA PHE A 55 37.96 -20.52 25.22
C PHE A 55 38.26 -20.25 26.70
N VAL A 56 37.27 -19.76 27.46
CA VAL A 56 37.36 -19.68 28.93
C VAL A 56 37.12 -21.10 29.49
N PRO A 57 38.07 -21.71 30.22
CA PRO A 57 37.87 -23.03 30.78
C PRO A 57 36.90 -22.96 31.98
N THR A 58 36.05 -23.97 32.07
CA THR A 58 35.10 -24.21 33.15
C THR A 58 35.81 -24.30 34.51
N LEU A 59 35.46 -23.40 35.43
CA LEU A 59 35.87 -23.48 36.84
C LEU A 59 35.10 -24.60 37.56
N PRO A 60 35.74 -25.42 38.41
CA PRO A 60 35.05 -26.48 39.13
C PRO A 60 34.16 -25.91 40.24
N GLN A 61 32.91 -26.40 40.31
CA GLN A 61 31.98 -26.12 41.40
C GLN A 61 32.50 -26.75 42.70
N LYS A 62 32.81 -25.93 43.70
CA LYS A 62 33.10 -26.37 45.07
C LYS A 62 31.92 -26.00 45.97
N GLN A 63 31.18 -26.99 46.46
CA GLN A 63 30.11 -26.79 47.46
C GLN A 63 30.71 -26.25 48.77
N PRO A 64 30.11 -25.23 49.41
CA PRO A 64 30.60 -24.71 50.67
C PRO A 64 30.08 -25.55 51.85
N THR A 65 30.98 -25.87 52.78
CA THR A 65 30.68 -26.56 54.05
C THR A 65 29.92 -25.67 55.04
N SER A 66 29.05 -26.31 55.83
CA SER A 66 28.00 -25.74 56.71
C SER A 66 28.48 -24.81 57.84
N SER A 67 29.78 -24.72 58.11
CA SER A 67 30.33 -23.84 59.15
C SER A 67 30.48 -22.38 58.72
N ARG A 68 30.46 -22.07 57.40
CA ARG A 68 30.54 -20.69 56.88
C ARG A 68 29.22 -19.91 56.92
N LEU A 69 28.08 -20.60 56.92
CA LEU A 69 26.75 -19.97 56.91
C LEU A 69 26.38 -19.28 58.24
N ARG A 70 27.02 -19.69 59.34
CA ARG A 70 26.70 -19.19 60.68
C ARG A 70 27.43 -17.88 61.02
N LYS A 71 28.64 -17.66 60.49
CA LYS A 71 29.37 -16.38 60.61
C LYS A 71 28.87 -15.31 59.64
N SER A 72 28.35 -15.69 58.47
CA SER A 72 27.73 -14.72 57.55
C SER A 72 26.41 -14.16 58.09
N SER A 73 25.67 -14.94 58.90
CA SER A 73 24.37 -14.53 59.43
C SER A 73 24.45 -13.48 60.55
N GLN A 74 25.56 -13.44 61.32
CA GLN A 74 25.80 -12.40 62.33
C GLN A 74 26.37 -11.12 61.71
N ALA A 75 27.31 -11.25 60.75
CA ALA A 75 27.81 -10.09 59.99
C ALA A 75 26.70 -9.42 59.15
N TYR A 76 25.67 -10.17 58.73
CA TYR A 76 24.51 -9.64 58.00
C TYR A 76 23.53 -8.87 58.89
N ARG A 77 23.56 -9.08 60.22
CA ARG A 77 22.67 -8.36 61.17
C ARG A 77 23.26 -7.04 61.67
N GLU A 78 24.58 -6.86 61.62
CA GLU A 78 25.24 -5.60 62.02
C GLU A 78 25.36 -4.56 60.89
N THR A 79 25.23 -4.96 59.62
CA THR A 79 25.21 -4.01 58.48
C THR A 79 23.83 -3.42 58.18
N LEU A 80 22.82 -3.71 59.01
CA LEU A 80 21.41 -3.37 58.76
C LEU A 80 21.02 -1.92 59.05
N ASN A 81 21.99 -1.03 59.34
CA ASN A 81 21.75 0.40 59.59
C ASN A 81 22.68 1.33 58.79
N ILE A 82 23.23 0.86 57.68
CA ILE A 82 23.67 1.77 56.63
C ILE A 82 22.54 1.77 55.63
N THR A 83 21.80 2.87 55.54
CA THR A 83 21.08 3.20 54.31
C THR A 83 22.15 3.36 53.23
N GLU A 84 22.64 2.24 52.69
CA GLU A 84 23.44 2.23 51.49
C GLU A 84 22.52 2.80 50.42
N GLU A 85 22.69 4.08 50.13
CA GLU A 85 22.04 4.71 48.99
C GLU A 85 22.45 3.90 47.77
N LYS A 86 21.49 3.11 47.26
CA LYS A 86 21.71 2.29 46.08
C LYS A 86 22.22 3.21 44.97
N PRO A 87 23.26 2.79 44.22
CA PRO A 87 23.77 3.61 43.13
C PRO A 87 22.63 3.89 42.14
N PRO A 88 22.53 5.11 41.58
CA PRO A 88 21.41 5.49 40.74
C PRO A 88 21.28 4.53 39.55
N TRP A 89 20.05 4.07 39.32
CA TRP A 89 19.72 3.16 38.23
C TRP A 89 20.12 3.73 36.88
N ARG A 90 20.69 2.89 36.00
CA ARG A 90 21.15 3.29 34.67
C ARG A 90 20.38 2.57 33.57
N LYS A 91 19.97 3.33 32.56
CA LYS A 91 19.25 2.81 31.39
C LYS A 91 20.21 2.21 30.36
N LEU A 92 20.88 1.12 30.72
CA LEU A 92 21.78 0.38 29.85
C LEU A 92 21.32 -1.07 29.77
N LEU A 93 21.03 -1.53 28.55
CA LEU A 93 20.59 -2.89 28.31
C LEU A 93 21.73 -3.86 28.69
N TYR A 94 21.39 -4.95 29.39
CA TYR A 94 22.31 -6.02 29.84
C TYR A 94 23.37 -5.64 30.91
N LEU A 95 23.30 -4.44 31.50
CA LEU A 95 24.18 -4.09 32.63
C LEU A 95 23.59 -4.64 33.94
N LYS A 96 24.36 -5.46 34.68
CA LYS A 96 23.95 -6.00 35.98
C LYS A 96 23.93 -4.87 37.03
N GLN A 97 22.77 -4.62 37.64
CA GLN A 97 22.56 -3.55 38.63
C GLN A 97 21.87 -4.12 39.89
N PRO A 98 22.00 -3.47 41.07
CA PRO A 98 21.37 -3.92 42.32
C PRO A 98 19.87 -3.57 42.38
N TYR A 99 19.17 -3.77 41.27
CA TYR A 99 17.73 -3.54 41.10
C TYR A 99 17.10 -4.81 40.54
N ALA A 100 15.84 -5.07 40.90
CA ALA A 100 15.10 -6.20 40.35
C ALA A 100 14.90 -6.04 38.83
N ASP A 101 14.77 -7.15 38.11
CA ASP A 101 14.63 -7.13 36.64
C ASP A 101 13.38 -6.37 36.15
N ASN A 102 12.34 -6.27 36.99
CA ASN A 102 11.12 -5.51 36.73
C ASN A 102 11.15 -4.08 37.29
N TYR A 103 12.29 -3.60 37.81
CA TYR A 103 12.41 -2.26 38.33
C TYR A 103 12.37 -1.21 37.21
N THR A 104 11.47 -0.25 37.34
CA THR A 104 11.41 0.95 36.51
C THR A 104 11.79 2.17 37.33
N ASP A 105 12.69 2.98 36.81
CA ASP A 105 13.08 4.23 37.46
C ASP A 105 11.91 5.22 37.59
N THR A 106 11.91 6.03 38.65
CA THR A 106 10.92 7.08 38.93
C THR A 106 10.84 8.12 37.80
N SER A 107 11.95 8.33 37.09
CA SER A 107 12.01 9.22 35.93
C SER A 107 11.39 8.64 34.65
N PHE A 108 10.90 7.38 34.67
CA PHE A 108 10.38 6.72 33.48
C PHE A 108 9.20 7.45 32.84
N LEU A 109 8.19 7.82 33.65
CA LEU A 109 7.00 8.51 33.15
C LEU A 109 7.29 9.96 32.72
N SER A 110 8.30 10.61 33.32
CA SER A 110 8.70 11.96 32.90
C SER A 110 9.46 11.97 31.57
N GLN A 111 10.03 10.84 31.16
CA GLN A 111 10.69 10.67 29.85
C GLN A 111 9.71 10.35 28.71
N LEU A 112 8.42 10.17 29.00
CA LEU A 112 7.43 9.80 28.01
C LEU A 112 7.11 11.00 27.11
N LYS A 113 7.37 10.85 25.81
CA LYS A 113 7.15 11.91 24.81
C LYS A 113 5.84 11.65 24.09
N ARG A 114 5.02 12.68 23.92
CA ARG A 114 3.77 12.58 23.15
C ARG A 114 3.94 13.22 21.78
N ASN A 115 3.50 12.53 20.73
CA ASN A 115 3.36 13.04 19.37
C ASN A 115 4.65 13.61 18.72
N THR A 116 5.83 13.17 19.15
CA THR A 116 7.12 13.66 18.63
C THR A 116 7.44 13.23 17.20
N THR A 117 6.74 12.21 16.67
CA THR A 117 6.90 11.70 15.29
C THR A 117 5.74 12.07 14.37
N VAL A 118 4.76 12.83 14.86
CA VAL A 118 3.60 13.23 14.04
C VAL A 118 4.03 14.24 12.98
N ALA A 119 4.16 13.79 11.73
CA ALA A 119 4.41 14.65 10.58
C ALA A 119 3.19 15.55 10.33
N LYS A 120 3.40 16.86 10.18
CA LYS A 120 2.35 17.79 9.78
C LYS A 120 2.15 17.69 8.28
N TYR A 121 0.94 17.31 7.85
CA TYR A 121 0.58 17.32 6.45
C TYR A 121 0.11 18.72 6.05
N SER A 122 0.45 19.15 4.84
CA SER A 122 -0.13 20.35 4.26
C SER A 122 -1.30 19.98 3.37
N TYR A 123 -2.36 20.80 3.39
CA TYR A 123 -3.59 20.54 2.66
C TYR A 123 -3.35 20.26 1.17
N ARG A 124 -2.50 21.05 0.50
CA ARG A 124 -2.21 20.89 -0.93
C ARG A 124 -1.57 19.54 -1.28
N HIS A 125 -0.66 19.06 -0.45
CA HIS A 125 -0.03 17.75 -0.67
C HIS A 125 -1.05 16.63 -0.44
N LEU A 126 -1.92 16.80 0.55
CA LEU A 126 -2.98 15.86 0.82
C LEU A 126 -3.97 15.80 -0.34
N VAL A 127 -4.43 16.94 -0.87
CA VAL A 127 -5.28 16.96 -2.08
C VAL A 127 -4.61 16.22 -3.23
N ASN A 128 -3.31 16.41 -3.45
CA ASN A 128 -2.55 15.67 -4.47
C ASN A 128 -2.54 14.15 -4.24
N ASP A 129 -2.42 13.71 -2.99
CA ASP A 129 -2.48 12.29 -2.64
C ASP A 129 -3.91 11.74 -2.84
N PHE A 130 -4.95 12.51 -2.53
CA PHE A 130 -6.35 12.13 -2.78
C PHE A 130 -6.71 12.12 -4.27
N MET A 131 -6.02 12.88 -5.14
CA MET A 131 -6.18 12.75 -6.59
C MET A 131 -5.84 11.34 -7.06
N LEU A 132 -4.84 10.67 -6.47
CA LEU A 132 -4.46 9.30 -6.83
C LEU A 132 -5.57 8.30 -6.53
N ILE A 133 -6.31 8.54 -5.46
CA ILE A 133 -7.48 7.74 -5.08
C ILE A 133 -8.54 7.87 -6.17
N VAL A 134 -8.90 9.10 -6.56
CA VAL A 134 -9.87 9.36 -7.63
C VAL A 134 -9.43 8.76 -8.97
N PHE A 135 -8.15 8.85 -9.31
CA PHE A 135 -7.60 8.24 -10.52
C PHE A 135 -7.78 6.72 -10.53
N TYR A 136 -7.44 6.04 -9.44
CA TYR A 136 -7.56 4.58 -9.40
C TYR A 136 -9.02 4.11 -9.47
N ILE A 137 -9.92 4.80 -8.79
CA ILE A 137 -11.36 4.55 -8.88
C ILE A 137 -11.84 4.77 -10.32
N SER A 138 -11.34 5.82 -10.98
CA SER A 138 -11.66 6.10 -12.39
C SER A 138 -11.24 4.94 -13.30
N CYS A 139 -10.07 4.33 -13.10
CA CYS A 139 -9.64 3.15 -13.85
C CYS A 139 -10.63 1.97 -13.69
N ILE A 140 -10.98 1.63 -12.44
CA ILE A 140 -11.96 0.56 -12.14
C ILE A 140 -13.30 0.87 -12.84
N LEU A 141 -13.75 2.12 -12.72
CA LEU A 141 -15.03 2.54 -13.26
C LEU A 141 -15.07 2.49 -14.79
N ILE A 142 -13.99 2.88 -15.49
CA ILE A 142 -13.89 2.74 -16.95
C ILE A 142 -14.11 1.28 -17.37
N VAL A 143 -13.47 0.33 -16.69
CA VAL A 143 -13.61 -1.10 -17.02
C VAL A 143 -15.07 -1.56 -16.84
N ILE A 144 -15.74 -1.14 -15.77
CA ILE A 144 -17.16 -1.45 -15.54
C ILE A 144 -18.05 -0.81 -16.61
N LEU A 145 -17.82 0.46 -16.93
CA LEU A 145 -18.61 1.19 -17.94
C LEU A 145 -18.46 0.56 -19.32
N VAL A 146 -17.24 0.22 -19.74
CA VAL A 146 -16.99 -0.48 -21.01
C VAL A 146 -17.64 -1.85 -21.02
N PHE A 147 -17.53 -2.64 -19.93
CA PHE A 147 -18.24 -3.92 -19.82
C PHE A 147 -19.74 -3.74 -20.06
N VAL A 148 -20.34 -2.75 -19.42
CA VAL A 148 -21.78 -2.51 -19.53
C VAL A 148 -22.17 -2.02 -20.91
N GLY A 149 -21.35 -1.18 -21.54
CA GLY A 149 -21.54 -0.78 -22.93
C GLY A 149 -21.55 -1.98 -23.88
N ILE A 150 -20.63 -2.92 -23.69
CA ILE A 150 -20.59 -4.17 -24.48
C ILE A 150 -21.81 -5.04 -24.16
N TYR A 151 -22.12 -5.25 -22.89
CA TYR A 151 -23.18 -6.16 -22.42
C TYR A 151 -24.60 -5.67 -22.74
N ALA A 152 -24.91 -4.40 -22.46
CA ALA A 152 -26.25 -3.84 -22.60
C ALA A 152 -26.47 -3.15 -23.95
N ASN A 153 -25.49 -2.38 -24.42
CA ASN A 153 -25.61 -1.54 -25.62
C ASN A 153 -24.90 -2.13 -26.85
N LYS A 154 -24.36 -3.36 -26.75
CA LYS A 154 -23.65 -4.07 -27.83
C LYS A 154 -22.53 -3.24 -28.45
N TRP A 155 -21.81 -2.46 -27.64
CA TRP A 155 -20.61 -1.75 -28.09
C TRP A 155 -19.57 -2.75 -28.59
N ASP A 156 -18.89 -2.38 -29.69
CA ASP A 156 -17.78 -3.17 -30.20
C ASP A 156 -16.59 -3.09 -29.22
N PRO A 157 -16.17 -4.21 -28.59
CA PRO A 157 -15.05 -4.23 -27.66
C PRO A 157 -13.70 -3.95 -28.34
N MET A 158 -13.61 -4.04 -29.67
CA MET A 158 -12.37 -3.78 -30.41
C MET A 158 -11.93 -2.32 -30.27
N SER A 159 -12.86 -1.37 -30.36
CA SER A 159 -12.55 0.08 -30.30
C SER A 159 -11.84 0.50 -29.00
N PRO A 160 -12.38 0.25 -27.78
CA PRO A 160 -11.71 0.64 -26.55
C PRO A 160 -10.38 -0.09 -26.34
N THR A 161 -10.30 -1.37 -26.73
CA THR A 161 -9.09 -2.19 -26.60
C THR A 161 -7.96 -1.69 -27.51
N MET A 162 -8.28 -1.35 -28.76
CA MET A 162 -7.32 -0.76 -29.68
C MET A 162 -6.87 0.63 -29.21
N ALA A 163 -7.79 1.47 -28.76
CA ALA A 163 -7.44 2.77 -28.22
C ALA A 163 -6.47 2.66 -27.02
N SER A 164 -6.75 1.77 -26.07
CA SER A 164 -5.87 1.56 -24.92
C SER A 164 -4.51 0.96 -25.29
N THR A 165 -4.43 0.03 -26.26
CA THR A 165 -3.13 -0.50 -26.72
C THR A 165 -2.27 0.58 -27.39
N ILE A 166 -2.87 1.39 -28.27
CA ILE A 166 -2.19 2.47 -29.01
C ILE A 166 -1.72 3.59 -28.07
N ILE A 167 -2.39 3.79 -26.93
CA ILE A 167 -1.95 4.78 -25.94
C ILE A 167 -0.87 4.19 -25.03
N ILE A 168 -1.11 3.01 -24.45
CA ILE A 168 -0.29 2.46 -23.36
C ILE A 168 1.05 1.93 -23.87
N LEU A 169 1.09 1.17 -24.98
CA LEU A 169 2.33 0.56 -25.46
C LEU A 169 3.36 1.63 -25.89
N PRO A 170 3.00 2.64 -26.71
CA PRO A 170 3.93 3.72 -27.05
C PRO A 170 4.31 4.56 -25.83
N SER A 171 3.42 4.76 -24.86
CA SER A 171 3.75 5.49 -23.63
C SER A 171 4.84 4.78 -22.81
N PHE A 172 4.75 3.45 -22.66
CA PHE A 172 5.80 2.67 -22.01
C PHE A 172 7.11 2.66 -22.80
N LEU A 173 7.03 2.60 -24.14
CA LEU A 173 8.20 2.68 -24.99
C LEU A 173 8.89 4.04 -24.88
N ALA A 174 8.13 5.13 -24.96
CA ALA A 174 8.63 6.50 -24.80
C ALA A 174 9.27 6.70 -23.42
N LEU A 175 8.63 6.22 -22.35
CA LEU A 175 9.19 6.26 -21.00
C LEU A 175 10.50 5.48 -20.89
N ARG A 176 10.57 4.30 -21.52
CA ARG A 176 11.79 3.48 -21.57
C ARG A 176 12.92 4.20 -22.30
N LEU A 177 12.64 4.82 -23.45
CA LEU A 177 13.63 5.57 -24.24
C LEU A 177 14.11 6.81 -23.49
N TYR A 178 13.21 7.57 -22.88
CA TYR A 178 13.54 8.74 -22.06
C TYR A 178 14.46 8.38 -20.89
N ASN A 179 14.16 7.27 -20.21
CA ASN A 179 14.94 6.83 -19.05
C ASN A 179 16.24 6.10 -19.43
N ALA A 180 16.38 5.56 -20.64
CA ALA A 180 17.65 4.96 -21.11
C ALA A 180 18.80 5.98 -21.10
N SER A 181 18.48 7.27 -21.23
CA SER A 181 19.44 8.37 -21.16
C SER A 181 19.73 8.86 -19.73
N ALA A 182 18.99 8.41 -18.71
CA ALA A 182 19.11 8.89 -17.33
C ALA A 182 19.70 7.82 -16.40
N THR A 183 20.84 8.12 -15.77
CA THR A 183 21.70 7.16 -15.05
C THR A 183 21.25 6.77 -13.64
N HIS A 184 20.03 7.04 -13.17
CA HIS A 184 19.62 6.56 -11.84
C HIS A 184 18.12 6.29 -11.64
N SER A 185 17.88 5.19 -10.92
CA SER A 185 16.75 4.82 -10.04
C SER A 185 15.60 3.96 -10.57
N LEU A 186 15.55 2.71 -10.07
CA LEU A 186 14.38 1.85 -9.80
C LEU A 186 13.14 2.04 -10.69
N TYR A 187 13.25 1.65 -11.96
CA TYR A 187 12.12 1.61 -12.89
C TYR A 187 11.48 0.23 -12.93
N ILE A 188 10.16 0.19 -13.08
CA ILE A 188 9.46 -1.04 -13.48
C ILE A 188 9.56 -1.12 -15.01
N SER A 189 10.42 -2.01 -15.50
CA SER A 189 10.63 -2.19 -16.93
C SER A 189 9.46 -2.96 -17.54
N PHE A 190 8.70 -2.29 -18.41
CA PHE A 190 7.73 -2.97 -19.25
C PHE A 190 8.46 -3.81 -20.30
N ASN A 191 8.18 -5.11 -20.33
CA ASN A 191 8.77 -6.03 -21.30
C ASN A 191 7.73 -6.43 -22.35
N ILE A 192 7.91 -5.92 -23.58
CA ILE A 192 7.02 -6.19 -24.72
C ILE A 192 6.88 -7.70 -24.97
N LYS A 193 7.96 -8.48 -24.78
CA LYS A 193 7.91 -9.95 -24.96
C LYS A 193 6.92 -10.60 -23.99
N SER A 194 6.97 -10.20 -22.72
CA SER A 194 6.06 -10.71 -21.69
C SER A 194 4.61 -10.29 -21.96
N TYR A 195 4.40 -9.05 -22.42
CA TYR A 195 3.07 -8.57 -22.80
C TYR A 195 2.46 -9.35 -23.96
N LEU A 196 3.25 -9.60 -25.02
CA LEU A 196 2.82 -10.42 -26.16
C LEU A 196 2.51 -11.85 -25.74
N LEU A 197 3.35 -12.45 -24.89
CA LEU A 197 3.13 -13.79 -24.34
C LEU A 197 1.81 -13.85 -23.56
N ILE A 198 1.58 -12.91 -22.63
CA ILE A 198 0.34 -12.84 -21.85
C ILE A 198 -0.86 -12.67 -22.77
N THR A 199 -0.77 -11.81 -23.79
CA THR A 199 -1.85 -11.59 -24.77
C THR A 199 -2.18 -12.88 -25.53
N PHE A 200 -1.17 -13.62 -25.99
CA PHE A 200 -1.38 -14.89 -26.68
C PHE A 200 -1.98 -15.97 -25.76
N MET A 201 -1.51 -16.06 -24.52
CA MET A 201 -2.05 -16.98 -23.53
C MET A 201 -3.51 -16.65 -23.18
N LEU A 202 -3.86 -15.37 -23.07
CA LEU A 202 -5.25 -14.93 -22.86
C LEU A 202 -6.14 -15.26 -24.05
N LEU A 203 -5.63 -15.14 -25.28
CA LEU A 203 -6.37 -15.51 -26.49
C LEU A 203 -6.72 -17.01 -26.48
N ILE A 204 -5.75 -17.87 -26.15
CA ILE A 204 -5.97 -19.32 -26.02
C ILE A 204 -6.91 -19.65 -24.86
N ALA A 205 -6.77 -18.96 -23.73
CA ALA A 205 -7.58 -19.21 -22.54
C ALA A 205 -9.02 -18.65 -22.64
N SER A 206 -9.31 -17.77 -23.61
CA SER A 206 -10.60 -17.06 -23.69
C SER A 206 -11.84 -17.98 -23.71
N PRO A 207 -11.85 -19.12 -24.43
CA PRO A 207 -13.00 -20.04 -24.41
C PRO A 207 -13.27 -20.62 -23.01
N ILE A 208 -12.21 -20.85 -22.23
CA ILE A 208 -12.30 -21.35 -20.85
C ILE A 208 -12.81 -20.23 -19.94
N LEU A 209 -12.26 -19.01 -20.07
CA LEU A 209 -12.68 -17.86 -19.28
C LEU A 209 -14.16 -17.49 -19.53
N LYS A 210 -14.63 -17.68 -20.77
CA LYS A 210 -16.04 -17.51 -21.14
C LYS A 210 -16.95 -18.52 -20.45
N SER A 211 -16.53 -19.78 -20.32
CA SER A 211 -17.36 -20.85 -19.76
C SER A 211 -17.28 -20.96 -18.24
N LEU A 212 -16.22 -20.43 -17.62
CA LEU A 212 -15.85 -20.62 -16.21
C LEU A 212 -17.01 -20.36 -15.23
N THR A 213 -17.68 -19.22 -15.38
CA THR A 213 -18.79 -18.79 -14.53
C THR A 213 -20.07 -18.66 -15.33
N LYS A 214 -20.22 -19.44 -16.41
CA LYS A 214 -21.43 -19.40 -17.26
C LYS A 214 -22.68 -19.91 -16.53
N SER A 215 -22.51 -20.90 -15.65
CA SER A 215 -23.59 -21.52 -14.87
C SER A 215 -24.10 -20.69 -13.69
N THR A 216 -23.37 -19.65 -13.26
CA THR A 216 -23.81 -18.78 -12.17
C THR A 216 -24.82 -17.74 -12.67
N SER A 217 -25.80 -17.39 -11.83
CA SER A 217 -26.82 -16.39 -12.17
C SER A 217 -26.20 -15.00 -12.37
N SER A 218 -26.81 -14.20 -13.25
CA SER A 218 -26.32 -12.85 -13.55
C SER A 218 -26.35 -11.94 -12.32
N ASP A 219 -27.37 -12.03 -11.47
CA ASP A 219 -27.49 -11.21 -10.26
C ASP A 219 -26.34 -11.49 -9.28
N SER A 220 -25.97 -12.77 -9.13
CA SER A 220 -24.80 -13.17 -8.33
C SER A 220 -23.50 -12.61 -8.89
N ILE A 221 -23.35 -12.58 -10.22
CA ILE A 221 -22.17 -12.04 -10.89
C ILE A 221 -22.04 -10.54 -10.63
N TRP A 222 -23.13 -9.78 -10.72
CA TRP A 222 -23.13 -8.35 -10.39
C TRP A 222 -22.79 -8.09 -8.91
N ALA A 223 -23.34 -8.91 -8.00
CA ALA A 223 -23.04 -8.81 -6.58
C ALA A 223 -21.56 -9.11 -6.26
N ILE A 224 -21.01 -10.22 -6.79
CA ILE A 224 -19.60 -10.59 -6.62
C ILE A 224 -18.69 -9.53 -7.26
N SER A 225 -19.06 -9.01 -8.44
CA SER A 225 -18.29 -7.94 -9.08
C SER A 225 -18.25 -6.67 -8.24
N SER A 226 -19.38 -6.27 -7.64
CA SER A 226 -19.44 -5.14 -6.71
C SER A 226 -18.50 -5.36 -5.51
N MET A 227 -18.56 -6.53 -4.88
CA MET A 227 -17.67 -6.88 -3.76
C MET A 227 -16.19 -6.91 -4.17
N LEU A 228 -15.87 -7.40 -5.36
CA LEU A 228 -14.50 -7.41 -5.87
C LEU A 228 -14.01 -5.99 -6.17
N CYS A 229 -14.85 -5.09 -6.69
CA CYS A 229 -14.48 -3.69 -6.89
C CYS A 229 -14.15 -3.01 -5.57
N VAL A 230 -14.98 -3.24 -4.54
CA VAL A 230 -14.80 -2.74 -3.17
C VAL A 230 -13.49 -3.26 -2.57
N ALA A 231 -13.27 -4.57 -2.63
CA ALA A 231 -12.03 -5.18 -2.18
C ALA A 231 -10.82 -4.60 -2.93
N ASN A 232 -10.94 -4.41 -4.24
CA ASN A 232 -9.87 -3.88 -5.07
C ASN A 232 -9.46 -2.47 -4.63
N THR A 233 -10.43 -1.58 -4.38
CA THR A 233 -10.17 -0.23 -3.88
C THR A 233 -9.57 -0.22 -2.48
N LEU A 234 -9.92 -1.17 -1.60
CA LEU A 234 -9.33 -1.30 -0.24
C LEU A 234 -7.89 -1.80 -0.24
N PHE A 235 -7.62 -2.84 -1.03
CA PHE A 235 -6.31 -3.50 -1.06
C PHE A 235 -5.32 -2.85 -2.02
N TYR A 236 -5.72 -1.79 -2.71
CA TYR A 236 -4.82 -1.02 -3.54
C TYR A 236 -3.83 -0.21 -2.69
N GLU A 237 -2.55 -0.28 -3.04
CA GLU A 237 -1.51 0.49 -2.37
C GLU A 237 -1.39 1.88 -2.99
N TYR A 238 -1.94 2.90 -2.33
CA TYR A 238 -1.90 4.30 -2.79
C TYR A 238 -0.57 5.03 -2.47
N SER A 239 0.44 4.31 -1.96
CA SER A 239 1.71 4.91 -1.53
C SER A 239 2.54 5.41 -2.71
N ALA A 240 3.11 6.60 -2.57
CA ALA A 240 3.98 7.23 -3.59
C ALA A 240 5.48 6.93 -3.42
N VAL A 241 5.88 6.23 -2.36
CA VAL A 241 7.28 6.26 -1.87
C VAL A 241 8.03 4.92 -2.03
N GLN A 242 7.35 3.83 -2.39
CA GLN A 242 7.98 2.50 -2.48
C GLN A 242 7.87 1.86 -3.86
N VAL A 243 8.69 0.85 -4.10
CA VAL A 243 8.63 -0.03 -5.29
C VAL A 243 7.23 -0.63 -5.36
N TYR A 244 6.41 -0.10 -6.26
CA TYR A 244 5.02 -0.47 -6.45
C TYR A 244 4.91 -1.93 -6.91
N LYS A 245 4.41 -2.83 -6.04
CA LYS A 245 4.20 -4.26 -6.32
C LYS A 245 2.79 -4.70 -5.88
N PRO A 246 1.74 -4.26 -6.59
CA PRO A 246 0.35 -4.48 -6.21
C PRO A 246 -0.14 -5.91 -6.49
N ILE A 247 0.37 -6.94 -5.81
CA ILE A 247 0.01 -8.34 -6.10
C ILE A 247 -1.47 -8.61 -5.80
N ILE A 248 -1.94 -8.16 -4.64
CA ILE A 248 -3.31 -8.44 -4.18
C ILE A 248 -4.33 -7.71 -5.06
N SER A 249 -4.18 -6.39 -5.26
CA SER A 249 -5.15 -5.62 -6.06
C SER A 249 -5.16 -6.02 -7.54
N THR A 250 -4.00 -6.34 -8.14
CA THR A 250 -3.98 -6.81 -9.54
C THR A 250 -4.71 -8.14 -9.72
N ASN A 251 -4.56 -9.08 -8.78
CA ASN A 251 -5.31 -10.33 -8.78
C ASN A 251 -6.81 -10.08 -8.59
N ILE A 252 -7.21 -9.24 -7.64
CA ILE A 252 -8.64 -8.90 -7.41
C ILE A 252 -9.24 -8.25 -8.67
N SER A 253 -8.54 -7.28 -9.27
CA SER A 253 -8.96 -6.63 -10.49
C SER A 253 -9.12 -7.62 -11.65
N LEU A 254 -8.18 -8.56 -11.79
CA LEU A 254 -8.24 -9.57 -12.84
C LEU A 254 -9.40 -10.55 -12.61
N SER A 255 -9.60 -11.01 -11.37
CA SER A 255 -10.75 -11.84 -10.99
C SER A 255 -12.07 -11.14 -11.30
N ASN A 256 -12.18 -9.85 -11.02
CA ASN A 256 -13.37 -9.06 -11.35
C ASN A 256 -13.64 -9.03 -12.86
N ALA A 257 -12.60 -8.76 -13.66
CA ALA A 257 -12.71 -8.76 -15.12
C ALA A 257 -13.14 -10.15 -15.66
N ILE A 258 -12.58 -11.24 -15.13
CA ILE A 258 -12.93 -12.61 -15.55
C ILE A 258 -14.40 -12.94 -15.23
N VAL A 259 -14.86 -12.61 -14.02
CA VAL A 259 -16.25 -12.88 -13.61
C VAL A 259 -17.25 -12.13 -14.50
N LEU A 260 -16.97 -10.85 -14.80
CA LEU A 260 -17.78 -10.06 -15.74
C LEU A 260 -17.72 -10.61 -17.17
N ALA A 261 -16.52 -10.94 -17.67
CA ALA A 261 -16.30 -11.39 -19.03
C ALA A 261 -17.13 -12.64 -19.38
N SER A 262 -17.38 -13.54 -18.42
CA SER A 262 -18.20 -14.74 -18.61
C SER A 262 -19.61 -14.49 -19.17
N ARG A 263 -20.11 -13.25 -19.04
CA ARG A 263 -21.43 -12.82 -19.56
C ARG A 263 -21.41 -12.39 -21.02
N LEU A 264 -20.24 -12.25 -21.62
CA LEU A 264 -20.10 -11.84 -23.03
C LEU A 264 -20.39 -13.00 -23.98
N ASN A 265 -20.97 -12.68 -25.13
CA ASN A 265 -21.55 -13.68 -26.04
C ASN A 265 -20.49 -14.38 -26.89
N THR A 266 -19.43 -13.69 -27.32
CA THR A 266 -18.37 -14.29 -28.15
C THR A 266 -17.07 -14.45 -27.38
N THR A 267 -16.25 -15.42 -27.79
CA THR A 267 -14.91 -15.64 -27.20
C THR A 267 -13.95 -14.49 -27.51
N MET A 268 -14.16 -13.79 -28.62
CA MET A 268 -13.40 -12.60 -28.99
C MET A 268 -13.73 -11.42 -28.07
N ASP A 269 -15.00 -11.21 -27.74
CA ASP A 269 -15.41 -10.15 -26.80
C ASP A 269 -14.78 -10.36 -25.42
N VAL A 270 -14.77 -11.63 -24.95
CA VAL A 270 -14.11 -12.02 -23.69
C VAL A 270 -12.62 -11.69 -23.71
N PHE A 271 -11.93 -12.08 -24.78
CA PHE A 271 -10.51 -11.81 -24.93
C PHE A 271 -10.22 -10.30 -24.93
N LEU A 272 -10.92 -9.53 -25.78
CA LEU A 272 -10.73 -8.10 -25.93
C LEU A 272 -11.04 -7.35 -24.63
N PHE A 273 -12.15 -7.69 -23.97
CA PHE A 273 -12.53 -7.07 -22.71
C PHE A 273 -11.54 -7.34 -21.57
N ILE A 274 -11.07 -8.58 -21.41
CA ILE A 274 -10.07 -8.91 -20.37
C ILE A 274 -8.73 -8.22 -20.68
N LEU A 275 -8.33 -8.18 -21.95
CA LEU A 275 -7.12 -7.49 -22.38
C LEU A 275 -7.22 -5.98 -22.09
N PHE A 276 -8.36 -5.36 -22.38
CA PHE A 276 -8.67 -3.98 -22.02
C PHE A 276 -8.61 -3.75 -20.50
N ALA A 277 -9.22 -4.64 -19.71
CA ALA A 277 -9.20 -4.54 -18.25
C ALA A 277 -7.77 -4.61 -17.68
N ILE A 278 -6.92 -5.48 -18.22
CA ILE A 278 -5.49 -5.55 -17.86
C ILE A 278 -4.78 -4.24 -18.22
N GLN A 279 -5.06 -3.68 -19.39
CA GLN A 279 -4.45 -2.43 -19.81
C GLN A 279 -4.84 -1.25 -18.91
N ILE A 280 -6.12 -1.10 -18.58
CA ILE A 280 -6.61 0.03 -17.78
C ILE A 280 -6.39 -0.13 -16.28
N ASN A 281 -6.55 -1.32 -15.70
CA ASN A 281 -6.43 -1.49 -14.24
C ASN A 281 -5.04 -1.94 -13.77
N ILE A 282 -4.18 -2.45 -14.67
CA ILE A 282 -2.84 -2.93 -14.31
C ILE A 282 -1.77 -2.07 -14.97
N LEU A 283 -1.79 -1.97 -16.30
CA LEU A 283 -0.72 -1.27 -17.03
C LEU A 283 -0.79 0.24 -16.87
N LEU A 284 -1.97 0.85 -16.89
CA LEU A 284 -2.11 2.30 -16.77
C LEU A 284 -1.70 2.83 -15.37
N PRO A 285 -2.09 2.23 -14.24
CA PRO A 285 -1.59 2.65 -12.92
C PRO A 285 -0.10 2.36 -12.74
N LEU A 286 0.43 1.35 -13.42
CA LEU A 286 1.86 1.07 -13.44
C LEU A 286 2.64 2.13 -14.23
N LEU A 287 2.09 2.59 -15.35
CA LEU A 287 2.63 3.72 -16.13
C LEU A 287 2.65 4.97 -15.25
N ASP A 288 1.53 5.26 -14.57
CA ASP A 288 1.40 6.38 -13.65
C ASP A 288 2.45 6.37 -12.53
N ALA A 289 2.61 5.22 -11.86
CA ALA A 289 3.62 5.05 -10.82
C ALA A 289 5.05 5.31 -11.34
N SER A 290 5.32 4.89 -12.59
CA SER A 290 6.61 5.09 -13.25
C SER A 290 6.83 6.54 -13.72
N LEU A 291 5.75 7.29 -14.02
CA LEU A 291 5.82 8.73 -14.29
C LEU A 291 6.09 9.52 -13.01
N ARG A 292 5.48 9.11 -11.88
CA ARG A 292 5.62 9.78 -10.58
C ARG A 292 7.00 9.63 -9.95
N SER A 293 7.69 8.51 -10.17
CA SER A 293 9.06 8.33 -9.67
C SER A 293 10.02 9.37 -10.23
N ASN A 294 9.72 9.90 -11.42
CA ASN A 294 10.52 10.91 -12.11
C ASN A 294 9.92 12.31 -11.92
N MET A 295 10.58 13.15 -11.10
CA MET A 295 10.13 14.53 -10.84
C MET A 295 9.91 15.37 -12.11
N LYS A 296 10.71 15.15 -13.16
CA LYS A 296 10.58 15.85 -14.45
C LYS A 296 9.33 15.45 -15.24
N LEU A 297 8.82 14.23 -15.03
CA LEU A 297 7.65 13.69 -15.73
C LEU A 297 6.34 13.89 -14.96
N ARG A 298 6.38 14.62 -13.83
CA ARG A 298 5.20 14.86 -12.98
C ARG A 298 4.05 15.57 -13.72
N ASN A 299 4.33 16.39 -14.73
CA ASN A 299 3.27 17.01 -15.53
C ASN A 299 2.51 15.97 -16.36
N PHE A 300 3.20 14.96 -16.89
CA PHE A 300 2.58 13.86 -17.64
C PHE A 300 1.70 12.99 -16.74
N HIS A 301 2.07 12.80 -15.49
CA HIS A 301 1.22 12.16 -14.48
C HIS A 301 -0.14 12.86 -14.37
N TYR A 302 -0.16 14.19 -14.16
CA TYR A 302 -1.43 14.94 -14.10
C TYR A 302 -2.22 14.89 -15.42
N PHE A 303 -1.53 14.85 -16.56
CA PHE A 303 -2.18 14.69 -17.86
C PHE A 303 -2.89 13.33 -17.98
N VAL A 304 -2.22 12.23 -17.58
CA VAL A 304 -2.82 10.87 -17.59
C VAL A 304 -4.03 10.79 -16.64
N MET A 305 -3.94 11.38 -15.45
CA MET A 305 -5.08 11.44 -14.53
C MET A 305 -6.24 12.29 -15.07
N GLY A 306 -5.94 13.44 -15.67
CA GLY A 306 -6.95 14.33 -16.24
C GLY A 306 -7.67 13.66 -17.41
N THR A 307 -6.92 13.05 -18.33
CA THR A 307 -7.48 12.35 -19.49
C THR A 307 -8.35 11.16 -19.08
N THR A 308 -7.91 10.33 -18.14
CA THR A 308 -8.74 9.22 -17.62
C THR A 308 -10.02 9.72 -16.95
N PHE A 309 -9.94 10.79 -16.17
CA PHE A 309 -11.13 11.40 -15.55
C PHE A 309 -12.12 11.90 -16.61
N VAL A 310 -11.63 12.57 -17.67
CA VAL A 310 -12.48 13.03 -18.77
C VAL A 310 -13.14 11.85 -19.49
N VAL A 311 -12.40 10.77 -19.78
CA VAL A 311 -12.95 9.57 -20.42
C VAL A 311 -14.07 8.96 -19.58
N VAL A 312 -13.90 8.84 -18.25
CA VAL A 312 -14.97 8.41 -17.34
C VAL A 312 -16.22 9.27 -17.50
N ASN A 313 -16.06 10.60 -17.44
CA ASN A 313 -17.20 11.52 -17.52
C ASN A 313 -17.97 11.36 -18.83
N VAL A 314 -17.25 11.22 -19.95
CA VAL A 314 -17.85 10.97 -21.27
C VAL A 314 -18.59 9.64 -21.30
N CYS A 315 -17.98 8.56 -20.78
CA CYS A 315 -18.63 7.24 -20.72
C CYS A 315 -19.88 7.25 -19.83
N ILE A 316 -19.86 7.93 -18.67
CA ILE A 316 -21.03 8.07 -17.79
C ILE A 316 -22.15 8.82 -18.52
N TRP A 317 -21.83 9.94 -19.18
CA TRP A 317 -22.82 10.68 -19.96
C TRP A 317 -23.46 9.78 -21.02
N GLN A 318 -22.65 9.04 -21.79
CA GLN A 318 -23.13 8.24 -22.91
C GLN A 318 -23.94 7.01 -22.49
N LEU A 319 -23.57 6.34 -21.40
CA LEU A 319 -24.19 5.06 -20.98
C LEU A 319 -25.36 5.24 -20.03
N LEU A 320 -25.34 6.29 -19.22
CA LEU A 320 -26.30 6.53 -18.17
C LEU A 320 -27.12 7.77 -18.54
N ASN A 321 -26.89 8.87 -17.84
CA ASN A 321 -27.54 10.17 -18.03
C ASN A 321 -26.76 11.24 -17.26
N TYR A 322 -27.08 12.52 -17.50
CA TYR A 322 -26.46 13.66 -16.80
C TYR A 322 -26.64 13.62 -15.27
N GLN A 323 -27.71 13.01 -14.76
CA GLN A 323 -27.95 12.87 -13.31
C GLN A 323 -26.85 12.05 -12.64
N PHE A 324 -26.45 10.92 -13.23
CA PHE A 324 -25.37 10.08 -12.72
C PHE A 324 -24.01 10.75 -12.84
N LEU A 325 -23.82 11.57 -13.88
CA LEU A 325 -22.64 12.40 -14.02
C LEU A 325 -22.54 13.41 -12.85
N ILE A 326 -23.66 14.05 -12.47
CA ILE A 326 -23.69 14.96 -11.32
C ILE A 326 -23.34 14.21 -10.03
N TYR A 327 -23.88 13.02 -9.79
CA TYR A 327 -23.54 12.21 -8.61
C TYR A 327 -22.06 11.79 -8.58
N TRP A 328 -21.48 11.44 -9.73
CA TRP A 328 -20.07 11.14 -9.84
C TRP A 328 -19.20 12.38 -9.54
N LEU A 329 -19.52 13.52 -10.16
CA LEU A 329 -18.80 14.78 -9.95
C LEU A 329 -18.92 15.26 -8.50
N SER A 330 -20.09 15.17 -7.88
CA SER A 330 -20.25 15.53 -6.46
C SER A 330 -19.41 14.63 -5.55
N THR A 331 -19.39 13.31 -5.82
CA THR A 331 -18.59 12.36 -5.03
C THR A 331 -17.11 12.64 -5.16
N THR A 332 -16.62 12.89 -6.38
CA THR A 332 -15.20 13.22 -6.61
C THR A 332 -14.81 14.55 -5.95
N LEU A 333 -15.69 15.56 -5.96
CA LEU A 333 -15.47 16.82 -5.26
C LEU A 333 -15.39 16.64 -3.73
N ILE A 334 -16.25 15.79 -3.16
CA ILE A 334 -16.19 15.41 -1.74
C ILE A 334 -14.84 14.74 -1.43
N ILE A 335 -14.41 13.78 -2.26
CA ILE A 335 -13.14 13.08 -2.07
C ILE A 335 -11.93 14.02 -2.18
N LEU A 336 -11.97 15.01 -3.09
CA LEU A 336 -10.83 15.90 -3.32
C LEU A 336 -10.74 17.09 -2.36
N LEU A 337 -11.87 17.58 -1.84
CA LEU A 337 -11.89 18.80 -1.01
C LEU A 337 -12.25 18.49 0.45
N LEU A 338 -13.36 17.80 0.68
CA LEU A 338 -13.86 17.53 2.03
C LEU A 338 -13.01 16.49 2.75
N MET A 339 -12.57 15.44 2.07
CA MET A 339 -11.79 14.37 2.71
C MET A 339 -10.40 14.83 3.19
N PRO A 340 -9.60 15.61 2.43
CA PRO A 340 -8.37 16.19 2.94
C PRO A 340 -8.59 17.10 4.14
N ALA A 341 -9.64 17.94 4.11
CA ALA A 341 -9.97 18.83 5.24
C ALA A 341 -10.35 18.03 6.50
N TYR A 342 -11.17 16.98 6.32
CA TYR A 342 -11.58 16.10 7.41
C TYR A 342 -10.39 15.30 7.97
N PHE A 343 -9.50 14.79 7.12
CA PHE A 343 -8.27 14.11 7.56
C PHE A 343 -7.37 15.04 8.38
N LEU A 344 -7.25 16.31 7.99
CA LEU A 344 -6.50 17.30 8.75
C LEU A 344 -7.15 17.59 10.11
N SER A 345 -8.49 17.60 10.17
CA SER A 345 -9.23 17.68 11.43
C SER A 345 -8.96 16.44 12.31
N LEU A 346 -8.93 15.24 11.73
CA LEU A 346 -8.66 14.00 12.45
C LEU A 346 -7.25 13.94 13.05
N GLN A 347 -6.28 14.62 12.42
CA GLN A 347 -4.90 14.67 12.91
C GLN A 347 -4.81 15.19 14.37
N ARG A 348 -5.75 16.03 14.81
CA ARG A 348 -5.79 16.54 16.20
C ARG A 348 -6.06 15.47 17.25
N TYR A 349 -6.66 14.34 16.87
CA TYR A 349 -6.95 13.23 17.77
C TYR A 349 -5.84 12.19 17.84
N LYS A 350 -4.77 12.33 17.04
CA LYS A 350 -3.65 11.39 17.05
C LYS A 350 -2.86 11.49 18.35
N ASN A 351 -2.69 10.35 19.01
CA ASN A 351 -1.98 10.22 20.28
C ASN A 351 -0.95 9.08 20.19
N GLU A 352 0.25 9.43 19.76
CA GLU A 352 1.42 8.56 19.82
C GLU A 352 2.17 8.84 21.13
N LEU A 353 2.33 7.81 21.95
CA LEU A 353 3.13 7.84 23.17
C LEU A 353 4.44 7.14 22.86
N GLN A 354 5.55 7.86 22.98
CA GLN A 354 6.89 7.33 22.79
C GLN A 354 7.57 7.16 24.14
N GLY A 355 7.97 5.93 24.40
CA GLY A 355 8.64 5.53 25.63
C GLY A 355 10.15 5.71 25.53
N PRO A 356 10.84 5.82 26.67
CA PRO A 356 12.30 5.84 26.68
C PRO A 356 12.90 4.54 26.12
N TRP A 357 12.19 3.41 26.18
CA TRP A 357 12.64 2.11 25.65
C TRP A 357 12.31 1.88 24.16
N ASP A 358 11.75 2.88 23.47
CA ASP A 358 11.49 2.76 22.04
C ASP A 358 12.78 2.63 21.23
N ILE A 359 12.68 1.94 20.10
CA ILE A 359 13.81 1.67 19.20
C ILE A 359 14.45 2.99 18.77
N ALA A 360 15.75 3.13 19.03
CA ALA A 360 16.51 4.30 18.62
C ALA A 360 16.48 4.45 17.09
N LYS A 361 16.12 5.65 16.61
CA LYS A 361 16.15 5.96 15.18
C LYS A 361 17.58 6.32 14.78
N PRO A 362 18.17 5.68 13.75
CA PRO A 362 19.52 6.02 13.30
C PRO A 362 19.55 7.47 12.81
N LYS A 363 20.47 8.28 13.37
CA LYS A 363 20.76 9.62 12.86
C LYS A 363 21.80 9.49 11.76
N LEU A 364 21.36 9.53 10.51
CA LEU A 364 22.29 9.60 9.38
C LEU A 364 22.93 11.00 9.37
N SER A 365 24.26 11.09 9.50
CA SER A 365 24.95 12.35 9.22
C SER A 365 24.80 12.61 7.73
N LYS A 366 24.22 13.76 7.38
CA LYS A 366 24.42 14.29 6.03
C LYS A 366 25.86 14.79 6.03
N ASN A 367 26.77 14.01 5.46
CA ASN A 367 28.12 14.48 5.20
C ASN A 367 27.99 15.76 4.36
N GLN A 368 28.56 16.85 4.90
CA GLN A 368 28.63 18.16 4.27
C GLN A 368 29.54 18.13 3.05
#